data_AF-A0A2M6UDN5-F1
#
_entry.id   AF-A0A2M6UDN5-F1
#
_cell.length_a   1.000
_cell.length_b   1.000
_cell.length_c   1.000
_cell.angle_alpha   90.00
_cell.angle_beta   90.00
_cell.angle_gamma   90.00
#
_symmetry.space_group_name_H-M   'P 1'
#
loop_
_entity.id
_entity.type
_entity.pdbx_description
1 polymer ?
#
loop_
_entity_poly.entity_id
_entity_poly.type
_entity_poly.pdbx_seq_one_letter_code
_entity_poly.pdbx_strand_id
1 'polypeptide(L)'
;MGGINAGKGFDFQTRYTVCHLPIWLQDGTFHQLLTEGTGDIDIRYVEGGKSRRKHIQTKDHDVAPAEFKEVIGAFRKFDADMPGTYQEFRLACPSLSQQMRPIETGLSRFRNAKPFYDDEPSALAQTQHDVGERMRNIGLNDEGIAFVNEKVFIDVGHGDLAHDDRALDIFIGRMLSHPEFANKIRAMVLPAYTALSSKIGASKGVVLDKSSLETLLRSVVLADLSAEASVTLWVHNWTKEAFTPPADYEVDWTHLFDRGSRKVPSPVAWTNDLVPQLDALRKQIMAAGAVRTIRLRGKCALSTGVAIGATFPAVGSWTFEIPQPPAKDHWRSDATPTPGYALQTEITEADPDGTDLVLGLNIRGDGRTDVMRYIESTGQAPNAFVFMAPPSQGAQSIGGDSDAVAMAMAVREELGKLLKARQLGMTRLFFYGPFALSVFLGQHLTSIGKIQLFEYQDPSYVPSSLLKT
;
A
#
# COMPACT_ATOMS: atom_id res chain seq x y z
N MET A 1 -20.02 -27.25 -14.24
CA MET A 1 -18.72 -27.13 -14.94
C MET A 1 -18.80 -25.96 -15.90
N GLY A 2 -17.97 -24.95 -15.68
CA GLY A 2 -17.85 -23.75 -16.52
C GLY A 2 -16.75 -22.89 -15.92
N GLY A 3 -15.54 -23.09 -16.44
CA GLY A 3 -14.29 -22.61 -15.87
C GLY A 3 -14.15 -21.09 -15.83
N ILE A 4 -13.47 -20.65 -14.79
CA ILE A 4 -12.98 -19.30 -14.56
C ILE A 4 -12.02 -18.93 -15.70
N ASN A 5 -12.47 -18.09 -16.63
CA ASN A 5 -11.58 -17.38 -17.55
C ASN A 5 -11.26 -16.01 -16.95
N ALA A 6 -10.40 -15.99 -15.92
CA ALA A 6 -9.84 -14.79 -15.31
C ALA A 6 -8.72 -14.18 -16.19
N GLY A 7 -9.02 -13.91 -17.47
CA GLY A 7 -8.04 -13.42 -18.45
C GLY A 7 -8.52 -12.29 -19.37
N LYS A 8 -9.73 -11.76 -19.17
CA LYS A 8 -10.21 -10.55 -19.85
C LYS A 8 -10.40 -9.47 -18.80
N GLY A 9 -9.88 -8.26 -19.04
CA GLY A 9 -10.16 -7.08 -18.19
C GLY A 9 -11.66 -6.82 -18.05
N PHE A 10 -12.04 -5.87 -17.19
CA PHE A 10 -13.45 -5.58 -16.93
C PHE A 10 -14.17 -5.06 -18.18
N ASP A 11 -15.49 -5.24 -18.30
CA ASP A 11 -16.24 -4.71 -19.45
C ASP A 11 -16.42 -3.17 -19.37
N PHE A 12 -16.79 -2.54 -20.48
CA PHE A 12 -16.95 -1.08 -20.58
C PHE A 12 -17.99 -0.55 -19.57
N GLN A 13 -19.10 -1.27 -19.39
CA GLN A 13 -20.16 -0.94 -18.44
C GLN A 13 -19.65 -0.93 -16.99
N THR A 14 -18.86 -1.93 -16.59
CA THR A 14 -18.25 -2.01 -15.26
C THR A 14 -17.30 -0.83 -15.05
N ARG A 15 -16.43 -0.54 -16.03
CA ARG A 15 -15.48 0.59 -15.92
C ARG A 15 -16.20 1.93 -15.86
N TYR A 16 -17.24 2.12 -16.67
CA TYR A 16 -18.10 3.31 -16.60
C TYR A 16 -18.74 3.45 -15.22
N THR A 17 -19.29 2.37 -14.68
CA THR A 17 -19.92 2.36 -13.35
C THR A 17 -18.90 2.73 -12.26
N VAL A 18 -17.76 2.04 -12.23
CA VAL A 18 -16.70 2.26 -11.23
C VAL A 18 -16.16 3.69 -11.30
N CYS A 19 -15.89 4.21 -12.50
CA CYS A 19 -15.36 5.55 -12.65
C CYS A 19 -16.34 6.64 -12.23
N HIS A 20 -17.65 6.43 -12.39
CA HIS A 20 -18.67 7.44 -12.02
C HIS A 20 -19.15 7.32 -10.58
N LEU A 21 -18.92 6.18 -9.92
CA LEU A 21 -19.36 5.97 -8.56
C LEU A 21 -18.87 7.04 -7.55
N PRO A 22 -17.60 7.52 -7.59
CA PRO A 22 -17.17 8.60 -6.71
C PRO A 22 -17.99 9.89 -6.90
N ILE A 23 -18.48 10.17 -8.11
CA ILE A 23 -19.32 11.35 -8.37
C ILE A 23 -20.72 11.13 -7.80
N TRP A 24 -21.31 9.95 -8.02
CA TRP A 24 -22.66 9.65 -7.55
C TRP A 24 -22.77 9.62 -6.03
N LEU A 25 -21.74 9.12 -5.34
CA LEU A 25 -21.71 9.07 -3.87
C LEU A 25 -21.72 10.46 -3.21
N GLN A 26 -21.25 11.50 -3.91
CA GLN A 26 -21.31 12.89 -3.43
C GLN A 26 -22.75 13.42 -3.38
N ASP A 27 -23.67 12.85 -4.16
CA ASP A 27 -25.08 13.20 -4.07
C ASP A 27 -25.65 12.60 -2.79
N GLY A 28 -26.04 13.46 -1.84
CA GLY A 28 -26.67 13.07 -0.58
C GLY A 28 -27.95 12.26 -0.77
N THR A 29 -28.60 12.38 -1.94
CA THR A 29 -29.81 11.64 -2.29
C THR A 29 -29.53 10.32 -2.97
N PHE A 30 -28.29 10.00 -3.38
CA PHE A 30 -27.95 8.68 -3.95
C PHE A 30 -28.30 7.58 -2.94
N HIS A 31 -28.90 6.48 -3.40
CA HIS A 31 -29.38 5.43 -2.52
C HIS A 31 -28.99 4.03 -2.98
N GLN A 32 -29.21 3.69 -4.26
CA GLN A 32 -28.96 2.35 -4.78
C GLN A 32 -28.43 2.39 -6.21
N LEU A 33 -27.64 1.39 -6.54
CA LEU A 33 -27.12 1.07 -7.87
C LEU A 33 -27.55 -0.35 -8.22
N LEU A 34 -28.00 -0.56 -9.45
CA LEU A 34 -28.28 -1.87 -10.02
C LEU A 34 -27.66 -1.94 -11.42
N THR A 35 -26.79 -2.91 -11.65
CA THR A 35 -26.26 -3.21 -12.98
C THR A 35 -26.96 -4.43 -13.54
N GLU A 36 -27.21 -4.46 -14.85
CA GLU A 36 -27.97 -5.54 -15.52
C GLU A 36 -29.41 -5.65 -14.98
N GLY A 37 -30.04 -4.48 -14.79
CA GLY A 37 -31.42 -4.36 -14.34
C GLY A 37 -32.38 -4.28 -15.51
N THR A 38 -33.15 -3.19 -15.55
CA THR A 38 -33.95 -2.86 -16.75
C THR A 38 -33.10 -2.25 -17.84
N GLY A 39 -32.00 -1.59 -17.48
CA GLY A 39 -30.93 -1.18 -18.39
C GLY A 39 -29.59 -1.73 -17.95
N ASP A 40 -28.53 -1.28 -18.62
CA ASP A 40 -27.16 -1.64 -18.24
C ASP A 40 -26.87 -1.15 -16.82
N ILE A 41 -27.25 0.10 -16.50
CA ILE A 41 -27.06 0.69 -15.17
C ILE A 41 -28.30 1.48 -14.77
N ASP A 42 -28.93 1.09 -13.68
CA ASP A 42 -30.04 1.79 -13.04
C ASP A 42 -29.56 2.41 -11.71
N ILE A 43 -29.80 3.70 -11.52
CA ILE A 43 -29.45 4.42 -10.29
C ILE A 43 -30.71 4.93 -9.63
N ARG A 44 -30.84 4.70 -8.32
CA ARG A 44 -31.95 5.21 -7.51
C ARG A 44 -31.46 6.29 -6.55
N TYR A 45 -32.19 7.39 -6.51
CA TYR A 45 -32.04 8.44 -5.53
C TYR A 45 -33.31 8.57 -4.68
N VAL A 46 -33.16 8.93 -3.41
CA VAL A 46 -34.26 9.13 -2.46
C VAL A 46 -34.12 10.49 -1.78
N GLU A 47 -35.14 11.32 -1.87
CA GLU A 47 -35.20 12.64 -1.26
C GLU A 47 -36.61 12.90 -0.71
N GLY A 48 -36.72 13.29 0.56
CA GLY A 48 -38.03 13.54 1.19
C GLY A 48 -39.02 12.36 1.12
N GLY A 49 -38.52 11.12 1.13
CA GLY A 49 -39.33 9.90 0.98
C GLY A 49 -39.77 9.58 -0.46
N LYS A 50 -39.47 10.42 -1.44
CA LYS A 50 -39.74 10.18 -2.86
C LYS A 50 -38.54 9.53 -3.54
N SER A 51 -38.81 8.54 -4.39
CA SER A 51 -37.80 7.81 -5.15
C SER A 51 -37.76 8.32 -6.58
N ARG A 52 -36.57 8.63 -7.09
CA ARG A 52 -36.32 8.94 -8.51
C ARG A 52 -35.28 7.99 -9.08
N ARG A 53 -35.38 7.63 -10.36
CA ARG A 53 -34.42 6.75 -11.03
C ARG A 53 -33.80 7.38 -12.26
N LYS A 54 -32.56 7.00 -12.53
CA LYS A 54 -31.86 7.23 -13.80
C LYS A 54 -31.58 5.90 -14.46
N HIS A 55 -31.80 5.83 -15.75
CA HIS A 55 -31.52 4.65 -16.57
C HIS A 55 -30.38 4.97 -17.54
N ILE A 56 -29.32 4.19 -17.54
CA ILE A 56 -28.13 4.43 -18.37
C ILE A 56 -27.91 3.22 -19.28
N GLN A 57 -27.88 3.47 -20.59
CA GLN A 57 -27.40 2.54 -21.60
C GLN A 57 -25.96 2.89 -21.96
N THR A 58 -25.08 1.91 -21.91
CA THR A 58 -23.68 2.04 -22.30
C THR A 58 -23.42 1.43 -23.67
N LYS A 59 -22.52 2.02 -24.44
CA LYS A 59 -21.99 1.49 -25.71
C LYS A 59 -20.49 1.68 -25.72
N ASP A 60 -19.74 0.66 -26.12
CA ASP A 60 -18.27 0.66 -26.13
C ASP A 60 -17.65 1.14 -27.45
N HIS A 61 -18.47 1.76 -28.31
CA HIS A 61 -18.10 2.22 -29.65
C HIS A 61 -18.84 3.50 -30.03
N ASP A 62 -18.50 4.03 -31.21
CA ASP A 62 -19.14 5.22 -31.75
C ASP A 62 -20.58 4.94 -32.16
N VAL A 63 -21.52 5.65 -31.54
CA VAL A 63 -22.95 5.43 -31.80
C VAL A 63 -23.36 6.11 -33.11
N ALA A 64 -23.94 5.30 -34.00
CA ALA A 64 -24.47 5.73 -35.30
C ALA A 64 -25.96 6.16 -35.19
N PRO A 65 -26.50 6.91 -36.17
CA PRO A 65 -27.91 7.33 -36.17
C PRO A 65 -28.94 6.22 -35.93
N ALA A 66 -28.76 5.07 -36.58
CA ALA A 66 -29.67 3.94 -36.46
C ALA A 66 -29.70 3.38 -35.04
N GLU A 67 -28.53 3.14 -34.45
CA GLU A 67 -28.42 2.65 -33.07
C GLU A 67 -28.92 3.69 -32.06
N PHE A 68 -28.63 4.98 -32.27
CA PHE A 68 -29.19 6.04 -31.44
C PHE A 68 -30.73 5.98 -31.43
N LYS A 69 -31.35 5.84 -32.60
CA LYS A 69 -32.81 5.70 -32.72
C LYS A 69 -33.34 4.46 -32.00
N GLU A 70 -32.65 3.33 -32.09
CA GLU A 70 -33.01 2.11 -31.35
C GLU A 70 -32.97 2.32 -29.83
N VAL A 71 -31.91 2.97 -29.32
CA VAL A 71 -31.78 3.32 -27.90
C VAL A 71 -32.91 4.25 -27.45
N ILE A 72 -33.26 5.28 -28.25
CA ILE A 72 -34.40 6.16 -27.93
C ILE A 72 -35.71 5.38 -27.92
N GLY A 73 -35.90 4.44 -28.86
CA GLY A 73 -37.07 3.56 -28.87
C GLY A 73 -37.19 2.72 -27.59
N ALA A 74 -36.08 2.13 -27.14
CA ALA A 74 -36.01 1.38 -25.89
C ALA A 74 -36.32 2.27 -24.67
N PHE A 75 -35.71 3.46 -24.56
CA PHE A 75 -35.98 4.39 -23.46
C PHE A 75 -37.44 4.81 -23.40
N ARG A 76 -38.05 5.15 -24.54
CA ARG A 76 -39.47 5.49 -24.63
C ARG A 76 -40.36 4.35 -24.17
N LYS A 77 -40.03 3.12 -24.56
CA LYS A 77 -40.77 1.93 -24.12
C LYS A 77 -40.69 1.78 -22.60
N PHE A 78 -39.51 1.92 -22.00
CA PHE A 78 -39.38 1.87 -20.54
C PHE A 78 -40.14 2.98 -19.81
N ASP A 79 -40.13 4.21 -20.33
CA ASP A 79 -40.90 5.32 -19.74
C ASP A 79 -42.41 5.09 -19.84
N ALA A 80 -42.88 4.51 -20.95
CA ALA A 80 -44.29 4.17 -21.15
C ALA A 80 -44.74 2.99 -20.27
N ASP A 81 -43.90 1.96 -20.13
CA ASP A 81 -44.19 0.77 -19.31
C ASP A 81 -44.10 1.07 -17.80
N MET A 82 -43.31 2.08 -17.42
CA MET A 82 -43.11 2.50 -16.02
C MET A 82 -43.27 4.02 -15.82
N PRO A 83 -44.48 4.60 -16.04
CA PRO A 83 -44.69 6.04 -16.00
C PRO A 83 -44.25 6.69 -14.69
N GLY A 84 -43.46 7.76 -14.79
CA GLY A 84 -42.99 8.53 -13.63
C GLY A 84 -41.88 7.83 -12.82
N THR A 85 -41.42 6.65 -13.23
CA THR A 85 -40.37 5.91 -12.54
C THR A 85 -38.98 6.47 -12.84
N TYR A 86 -38.68 6.71 -14.12
CA TYR A 86 -37.42 7.27 -14.58
C TYR A 86 -37.57 8.77 -14.84
N GLN A 87 -36.71 9.56 -14.20
CA GLN A 87 -36.64 11.00 -14.44
C GLN A 87 -35.62 11.34 -15.52
N GLU A 88 -34.67 10.44 -15.78
CA GLU A 88 -33.58 10.65 -16.71
C GLU A 88 -33.22 9.33 -17.40
N PHE A 89 -33.00 9.40 -18.71
CA PHE A 89 -32.38 8.35 -19.51
C PHE A 89 -31.05 8.86 -20.04
N ARG A 90 -30.01 8.03 -20.07
CA ARG A 90 -28.67 8.42 -20.51
C ARG A 90 -28.08 7.40 -21.46
N LEU A 91 -27.58 7.87 -22.59
CA LEU A 91 -26.70 7.11 -23.47
C LEU A 91 -25.25 7.49 -23.17
N ALA A 92 -24.45 6.53 -22.73
CA ALA A 92 -23.03 6.70 -22.44
C ALA A 92 -22.16 5.95 -23.45
N CYS A 93 -21.23 6.65 -24.11
CA CYS A 93 -20.38 6.06 -25.15
C CYS A 93 -19.03 6.78 -25.31
N PRO A 94 -18.02 6.14 -25.95
CA PRO A 94 -16.78 6.80 -26.31
C PRO A 94 -16.98 8.10 -27.09
N SER A 95 -17.75 8.01 -28.18
CA SER A 95 -18.05 9.14 -29.03
C SER A 95 -19.30 8.88 -29.86
N LEU A 96 -19.68 9.89 -30.63
CA LEU A 96 -20.75 9.83 -31.60
C LEU A 96 -20.17 9.92 -33.02
N SER A 97 -20.81 9.22 -33.94
CA SER A 97 -20.54 9.38 -35.38
C SER A 97 -20.62 10.85 -35.82
N GLN A 98 -19.92 11.22 -36.89
CA GLN A 98 -19.85 12.62 -37.35
C GLN A 98 -21.23 13.26 -37.59
N GLN A 99 -22.20 12.48 -38.03
CA GLN A 99 -23.58 12.94 -38.27
C GLN A 99 -24.34 13.25 -36.97
N MET A 100 -23.96 12.62 -35.86
CA MET A 100 -24.62 12.77 -34.56
C MET A 100 -24.02 13.91 -33.70
N ARG A 101 -22.77 14.32 -33.94
CA ARG A 101 -22.09 15.39 -33.17
C ARG A 101 -22.86 16.72 -33.13
N PRO A 102 -23.43 17.22 -34.24
CA PRO A 102 -24.22 18.46 -34.21
C PRO A 102 -25.46 18.39 -33.31
N ILE A 103 -26.01 17.20 -33.07
CA ILE A 103 -27.17 16.99 -32.19
C ILE A 103 -26.72 17.07 -30.73
N GLU A 104 -25.64 16.37 -30.36
CA GLU A 104 -25.07 16.44 -29.01
C GLU A 104 -24.69 17.87 -28.63
N THR A 105 -23.96 18.56 -29.49
CA THR A 105 -23.50 19.92 -29.21
C THR A 105 -24.67 20.90 -29.13
N GLY A 106 -25.68 20.70 -29.99
CA GLY A 106 -26.89 21.51 -29.96
C GLY A 106 -27.74 21.28 -28.70
N LEU A 107 -27.92 20.03 -28.28
CA LEU A 107 -28.60 19.68 -27.04
C LEU A 107 -27.87 20.24 -25.82
N SER A 108 -26.54 20.12 -25.77
CA SER A 108 -25.71 20.67 -24.70
C SER A 108 -25.87 22.20 -24.59
N ARG A 109 -25.78 22.91 -25.72
CA ARG A 109 -26.01 24.37 -25.77
C ARG A 109 -27.41 24.75 -25.32
N PHE A 110 -28.44 24.06 -25.82
CA PHE A 110 -29.83 24.33 -25.45
C PHE A 110 -30.04 24.16 -23.94
N ARG A 111 -29.54 23.06 -23.36
CA ARG A 111 -29.70 22.77 -21.93
C ARG A 111 -28.92 23.70 -21.02
N ASN A 112 -27.67 24.01 -21.36
CA ASN A 112 -26.82 24.89 -20.57
C ASN A 112 -27.32 26.35 -20.58
N ALA A 113 -27.98 26.77 -21.66
CA ALA A 113 -28.57 28.09 -21.77
C ALA A 113 -29.96 28.19 -21.08
N LYS A 114 -30.67 27.07 -20.89
CA LYS A 114 -32.03 27.06 -20.34
C LYS A 114 -32.18 27.77 -18.99
N PRO A 115 -31.30 27.58 -17.98
CA PRO A 115 -31.40 28.30 -16.72
C PRO A 115 -31.13 29.81 -16.82
N PHE A 116 -30.46 30.27 -17.87
CA PHE A 116 -30.15 31.69 -18.07
C PHE A 116 -31.32 32.44 -18.75
N TYR A 117 -32.13 31.74 -19.52
CA TYR A 117 -33.30 32.27 -20.23
C TYR A 117 -34.61 31.71 -19.63
N ASP A 118 -34.65 31.50 -18.32
CA ASP A 118 -35.83 30.97 -17.64
C ASP A 118 -36.98 32.00 -17.55
N ASP A 119 -36.62 33.29 -17.60
CA ASP A 119 -37.51 34.44 -17.68
C ASP A 119 -38.02 34.75 -19.10
N GLU A 120 -37.26 34.36 -20.14
CA GLU A 120 -37.64 34.51 -21.55
C GLU A 120 -37.40 33.20 -22.36
N PRO A 121 -38.23 32.16 -22.17
CA PRO A 121 -38.03 30.86 -22.82
C PRO A 121 -38.04 30.92 -24.36
N SER A 122 -38.67 31.94 -24.94
CA SER A 122 -38.74 32.13 -26.39
C SER A 122 -37.35 32.39 -27.01
N ALA A 123 -36.39 32.90 -26.22
CA ALA A 123 -35.01 33.15 -26.65
C ALA A 123 -34.29 31.88 -27.12
N LEU A 124 -34.73 30.69 -26.66
CA LEU A 124 -34.15 29.40 -27.05
C LEU A 124 -34.93 28.66 -28.14
N ALA A 125 -36.05 29.23 -28.63
CA ALA A 125 -36.94 28.57 -29.59
C ALA A 125 -36.20 28.18 -30.88
N GLN A 126 -35.35 29.06 -31.42
CA GLN A 126 -34.56 28.76 -32.62
C GLN A 126 -33.55 27.64 -32.38
N THR A 127 -32.85 27.67 -31.23
CA THR A 127 -31.88 26.62 -30.86
C THR A 127 -32.58 25.26 -30.73
N GLN A 128 -33.76 25.23 -30.09
CA GLN A 128 -34.56 24.02 -29.95
C GLN A 128 -35.05 23.51 -31.32
N HIS A 129 -35.49 24.41 -32.20
CA HIS A 129 -35.93 24.09 -33.55
C HIS A 129 -34.80 23.48 -34.39
N ASP A 130 -33.62 24.11 -34.41
CA ASP A 130 -32.46 23.64 -35.18
C ASP A 130 -31.99 22.25 -34.73
N VAL A 131 -32.02 21.99 -33.42
CA VAL A 131 -31.70 20.68 -32.85
C VAL A 131 -32.76 19.64 -33.25
N GLY A 132 -34.04 20.02 -33.21
CA GLY A 132 -35.14 19.18 -33.66
C GLY A 132 -35.04 18.80 -35.14
N GLU A 133 -34.71 19.75 -36.02
CA GLU A 133 -34.48 19.49 -37.45
C GLU A 133 -33.33 18.48 -37.66
N ARG A 134 -32.23 18.62 -36.92
CA ARG A 134 -31.13 17.65 -36.98
C ARG A 134 -31.56 16.25 -36.53
N MET A 135 -32.41 16.16 -35.50
CA MET A 135 -32.98 14.87 -35.06
C MET A 135 -33.96 14.27 -36.06
N ARG A 136 -34.76 15.09 -36.75
CA ARG A 136 -35.62 14.62 -37.86
C ARG A 136 -34.78 14.04 -38.99
N ASN A 137 -33.66 14.69 -39.33
CA ASN A 137 -32.75 14.24 -40.39
C ASN A 137 -32.11 12.87 -40.11
N ILE A 138 -31.97 12.48 -38.84
CA ILE A 138 -31.52 11.12 -38.46
C ILE A 138 -32.68 10.14 -38.23
N GLY A 139 -33.91 10.56 -38.50
CA GLY A 139 -35.10 9.70 -38.53
C GLY A 139 -35.85 9.56 -37.21
N LEU A 140 -35.70 10.49 -36.26
CA LEU A 140 -36.62 10.59 -35.12
C LEU A 140 -37.92 11.31 -35.52
N ASN A 141 -39.04 10.86 -34.97
CA ASN A 141 -40.33 11.54 -35.08
C ASN A 141 -40.49 12.60 -33.97
N ASP A 142 -41.52 13.44 -34.07
CA ASP A 142 -41.73 14.56 -33.14
C ASP A 142 -41.90 14.10 -31.68
N GLU A 143 -42.56 12.97 -31.44
CA GLU A 143 -42.65 12.37 -30.11
C GLU A 143 -41.27 11.97 -29.56
N GLY A 144 -40.42 11.36 -30.39
CA GLY A 144 -39.05 11.00 -30.02
C GLY A 144 -38.20 12.23 -29.72
N ILE A 145 -38.37 13.31 -30.49
CA ILE A 145 -37.65 14.57 -30.29
C ILE A 145 -38.09 15.24 -28.98
N ALA A 146 -39.40 15.29 -28.72
CA ALA A 146 -39.93 15.81 -27.46
C ALA A 146 -39.36 15.03 -26.27
N PHE A 147 -39.38 13.69 -26.35
CA PHE A 147 -38.82 12.82 -25.31
C PHE A 147 -37.32 13.03 -25.12
N VAL A 148 -36.54 13.15 -26.20
CA VAL A 148 -35.09 13.40 -26.11
C VAL A 148 -34.81 14.74 -25.42
N ASN A 149 -35.52 15.79 -25.80
CA ASN A 149 -35.37 17.11 -25.19
C ASN A 149 -35.68 17.09 -23.68
N GLU A 150 -36.75 16.39 -23.29
CA GLU A 150 -37.24 16.35 -21.92
C GLU A 150 -36.38 15.47 -21.01
N LYS A 151 -36.08 14.23 -21.41
CA LYS A 151 -35.58 13.19 -20.49
C LYS A 151 -34.25 12.53 -20.90
N VAL A 152 -33.74 12.70 -22.12
CA VAL A 152 -32.57 11.91 -22.61
C VAL A 152 -31.27 12.71 -22.63
N PHE A 153 -30.24 12.21 -21.98
CA PHE A 153 -28.90 12.80 -21.91
C PHE A 153 -27.90 11.96 -22.70
N ILE A 154 -26.97 12.65 -23.36
CA ILE A 154 -25.88 12.01 -24.11
C ILE A 154 -24.59 12.30 -23.35
N ASP A 155 -23.86 11.25 -22.99
CA ASP A 155 -22.63 11.30 -22.22
C ASP A 155 -21.50 10.70 -23.06
N VAL A 156 -20.69 11.57 -23.67
CA VAL A 156 -19.58 11.21 -24.57
C VAL A 156 -18.22 11.47 -23.91
N GLY A 157 -17.14 11.00 -24.54
CA GLY A 157 -15.77 11.22 -24.05
C GLY A 157 -15.25 10.08 -23.19
N HIS A 158 -15.91 8.92 -23.22
CA HIS A 158 -15.54 7.75 -22.42
C HIS A 158 -14.64 6.74 -23.16
N GLY A 159 -13.98 7.15 -24.25
CA GLY A 159 -13.13 6.25 -25.05
C GLY A 159 -11.95 5.67 -24.28
N ASP A 160 -11.46 6.42 -23.30
CA ASP A 160 -10.44 5.97 -22.36
C ASP A 160 -10.89 4.79 -21.50
N LEU A 161 -12.21 4.61 -21.29
CA LEU A 161 -12.75 3.47 -20.54
C LEU A 161 -12.69 2.14 -21.31
N ALA A 162 -12.20 2.12 -22.55
CA ALA A 162 -11.84 0.88 -23.23
C ALA A 162 -10.52 0.27 -22.69
N HIS A 163 -9.72 1.05 -21.96
CA HIS A 163 -8.39 0.67 -21.48
C HIS A 163 -8.34 0.68 -19.94
N ASP A 164 -7.87 -0.41 -19.33
CA ASP A 164 -7.85 -0.55 -17.86
C ASP A 164 -7.00 0.54 -17.18
N ASP A 165 -5.82 0.86 -17.71
CA ASP A 165 -4.93 1.87 -17.13
C ASP A 165 -5.52 3.29 -17.17
N ARG A 166 -6.23 3.63 -18.26
CA ARG A 166 -6.85 4.94 -18.43
C ARG A 166 -8.11 5.09 -17.58
N ALA A 167 -8.94 4.03 -17.49
CA ALA A 167 -10.07 3.98 -16.58
C ALA A 167 -9.62 4.12 -15.12
N LEU A 168 -8.52 3.47 -14.76
CA LEU A 168 -7.90 3.61 -13.44
C LEU A 168 -7.47 5.06 -13.15
N ASP A 169 -6.80 5.73 -14.09
CA ASP A 169 -6.42 7.14 -13.94
C ASP A 169 -7.63 8.06 -13.74
N ILE A 170 -8.70 7.85 -14.50
CA ILE A 170 -9.96 8.61 -14.37
C ILE A 170 -10.58 8.38 -12.99
N PHE A 171 -10.67 7.12 -12.56
CA PHE A 171 -11.18 6.77 -11.24
C PHE A 171 -10.36 7.44 -10.12
N ILE A 172 -9.04 7.38 -10.19
CA ILE A 172 -8.14 8.01 -9.21
C ILE A 172 -8.37 9.53 -9.18
N GLY A 173 -8.42 10.20 -10.33
CA GLY A 173 -8.67 11.64 -10.39
C GLY A 173 -9.99 12.04 -9.73
N ARG A 174 -11.05 11.25 -9.94
CA ARG A 174 -12.37 11.47 -9.33
C ARG A 174 -12.39 11.17 -7.83
N MET A 175 -11.69 10.12 -7.40
CA MET A 175 -11.50 9.83 -5.96
C MET A 175 -10.76 10.96 -5.26
N LEU A 176 -9.66 11.46 -5.83
CA LEU A 176 -8.91 12.58 -5.24
C LEU A 176 -9.64 13.93 -5.29
N SER A 177 -10.68 14.03 -6.12
CA SER A 177 -11.61 15.19 -6.12
C SER A 177 -12.77 15.02 -5.14
N HIS A 178 -12.95 13.82 -4.57
CA HIS A 178 -14.01 13.55 -3.59
C HIS A 178 -13.66 14.15 -2.23
N PRO A 179 -14.56 14.90 -1.56
CA PRO A 179 -14.26 15.57 -0.29
C PRO A 179 -13.68 14.65 0.80
N GLU A 180 -14.20 13.42 0.90
CA GLU A 180 -13.71 12.44 1.89
C GLU A 180 -12.29 11.91 1.59
N PHE A 181 -11.86 11.91 0.33
CA PHE A 181 -10.61 11.29 -0.11
C PHE A 181 -9.59 12.28 -0.70
N ALA A 182 -9.89 13.58 -0.68
CA ALA A 182 -9.06 14.63 -1.27
C ALA A 182 -7.66 14.74 -0.63
N ASN A 183 -7.51 14.30 0.61
CA ASN A 183 -6.22 14.27 1.32
C ASN A 183 -5.44 12.96 1.12
N LYS A 184 -5.94 12.03 0.30
CA LYS A 184 -5.28 10.75 0.03
C LYS A 184 -4.28 10.91 -1.11
N ILE A 185 -3.33 10.00 -1.18
CA ILE A 185 -2.42 9.88 -2.34
C ILE A 185 -2.90 8.77 -3.27
N ARG A 186 -2.44 8.81 -4.53
CA ARG A 186 -2.75 7.80 -5.56
C ARG A 186 -2.68 6.37 -5.04
N ALA A 187 -1.60 6.02 -4.34
CA ALA A 187 -1.37 4.66 -3.83
C ALA A 187 -2.46 4.18 -2.84
N MET A 188 -3.08 5.09 -2.09
CA MET A 188 -4.11 4.74 -1.10
C MET A 188 -5.48 4.49 -1.75
N VAL A 189 -5.77 5.15 -2.88
CA VAL A 189 -7.05 4.99 -3.57
C VAL A 189 -6.99 3.94 -4.69
N LEU A 190 -5.78 3.54 -5.10
CA LEU A 190 -5.54 2.53 -6.12
C LEU A 190 -6.29 1.21 -5.85
N PRO A 191 -6.26 0.61 -4.64
CA PRO A 191 -6.89 -0.69 -4.40
C PRO A 191 -8.41 -0.65 -4.54
N ALA A 192 -9.02 0.53 -4.34
CA ALA A 192 -10.47 0.73 -4.42
C ALA A 192 -11.00 0.48 -5.82
N TYR A 193 -10.21 0.76 -6.87
CA TYR A 193 -10.62 0.49 -8.25
C TYR A 193 -10.86 -1.01 -8.48
N THR A 194 -9.89 -1.84 -8.09
CA THR A 194 -9.97 -3.30 -8.25
C THR A 194 -11.08 -3.90 -7.38
N ALA A 195 -11.22 -3.43 -6.14
CA ALA A 195 -12.25 -3.92 -5.23
C ALA A 195 -13.67 -3.58 -5.73
N LEU A 196 -13.90 -2.34 -6.19
CA LEU A 196 -15.18 -1.94 -6.76
C LEU A 196 -15.48 -2.66 -8.07
N SER A 197 -14.50 -2.77 -8.96
CA SER A 197 -14.68 -3.49 -10.23
C SER A 197 -15.06 -4.95 -10.00
N SER A 198 -14.39 -5.62 -9.04
CA SER A 198 -14.72 -6.98 -8.64
C SER A 198 -16.12 -7.09 -8.01
N LYS A 199 -16.46 -6.16 -7.11
CA LYS A 199 -17.78 -6.14 -6.46
C LYS A 199 -18.91 -5.93 -7.46
N ILE A 200 -18.78 -4.96 -8.36
CA ILE A 200 -19.78 -4.66 -9.39
C ILE A 200 -19.90 -5.83 -10.37
N GLY A 201 -18.79 -6.35 -10.88
CA GLY A 201 -18.79 -7.52 -11.77
C GLY A 201 -19.43 -8.76 -11.15
N ALA A 202 -19.24 -8.97 -9.84
CA ALA A 202 -19.85 -10.09 -9.11
C ALA A 202 -21.32 -9.85 -8.69
N SER A 203 -21.83 -8.62 -8.81
CA SER A 203 -23.17 -8.23 -8.32
C SER A 203 -24.14 -7.88 -9.46
N LYS A 204 -23.92 -8.42 -10.67
CA LYS A 204 -24.84 -8.29 -11.80
C LYS A 204 -26.25 -8.80 -11.41
N GLY A 205 -27.27 -7.97 -11.64
CA GLY A 205 -28.66 -8.24 -11.23
C GLY A 205 -28.94 -8.10 -9.73
N VAL A 206 -27.95 -7.69 -8.93
CA VAL A 206 -28.08 -7.49 -7.48
C VAL A 206 -28.02 -6.00 -7.15
N VAL A 207 -28.95 -5.54 -6.31
CA VAL A 207 -28.97 -4.15 -5.84
C VAL A 207 -27.81 -3.91 -4.86
N LEU A 208 -27.00 -2.90 -5.15
CA LEU A 208 -25.95 -2.38 -4.27
C LEU A 208 -26.43 -1.07 -3.64
N ASP A 209 -26.57 -1.06 -2.31
CA ASP A 209 -26.94 0.15 -1.59
C ASP A 209 -25.72 1.06 -1.33
N LYS A 210 -26.00 2.35 -1.12
CA LYS A 210 -24.99 3.37 -0.81
C LYS A 210 -24.09 2.96 0.35
N SER A 211 -24.65 2.46 1.45
CA SER A 211 -23.88 2.15 2.66
C SER A 211 -22.90 0.99 2.42
N SER A 212 -23.29 -0.02 1.64
CA SER A 212 -22.42 -1.12 1.23
C SER A 212 -21.26 -0.64 0.35
N LEU A 213 -21.53 0.26 -0.59
CA LEU A 213 -20.51 0.82 -1.48
C LEU A 213 -19.55 1.75 -0.75
N GLU A 214 -20.05 2.63 0.13
CA GLU A 214 -19.24 3.49 1.00
C GLU A 214 -18.41 2.68 1.98
N THR A 215 -19.00 1.63 2.58
CA THR A 215 -18.27 0.73 3.49
C THR A 215 -17.14 0.03 2.75
N LEU A 216 -17.36 -0.48 1.54
CA LEU A 216 -16.30 -1.10 0.73
C LEU A 216 -15.21 -0.08 0.35
N LEU A 217 -15.60 1.11 -0.09
CA LEU A 217 -14.65 2.18 -0.43
C LEU A 217 -13.81 2.56 0.78
N ARG A 218 -14.44 2.83 1.93
CA ARG A 218 -13.76 3.12 3.18
C ARG A 218 -12.89 1.94 3.58
N SER A 219 -13.41 0.73 3.57
CA SER A 219 -12.63 -0.44 3.97
C SER A 219 -11.47 -0.72 3.06
N VAL A 220 -11.40 -0.20 1.83
CA VAL A 220 -10.29 -0.48 0.89
C VAL A 220 -9.35 0.72 0.77
N VAL A 221 -9.86 1.94 0.80
CA VAL A 221 -9.04 3.17 0.84
C VAL A 221 -8.43 3.36 2.23
N LEU A 222 -9.11 2.84 3.26
CA LEU A 222 -8.65 2.84 4.64
C LEU A 222 -8.10 1.48 5.09
N ALA A 223 -8.27 0.39 4.31
CA ALA A 223 -7.42 -0.80 4.50
C ALA A 223 -6.12 -0.65 3.73
N ASP A 224 -5.09 -0.34 4.52
CA ASP A 224 -3.68 -0.65 4.32
C ASP A 224 -2.89 0.04 3.19
N LEU A 225 -2.24 1.15 3.56
CA LEU A 225 -0.93 0.99 4.19
C LEU A 225 -1.20 0.96 5.68
N SER A 226 -0.77 -0.06 6.43
CA SER A 226 -1.02 -0.14 7.88
C SER A 226 -0.69 1.22 8.50
N ALA A 227 -1.70 1.99 8.87
CA ALA A 227 -1.53 3.16 9.71
C ALA A 227 -1.71 2.72 11.15
N GLU A 228 -1.01 1.65 11.52
CA GLU A 228 -0.28 1.77 12.76
C GLU A 228 0.57 3.03 12.57
N ALA A 229 0.25 4.06 13.36
CA ALA A 229 0.96 5.33 13.26
C ALA A 229 2.46 5.00 13.33
N SER A 230 3.20 5.40 12.30
CA SER A 230 4.59 5.02 12.09
C SER A 230 5.43 6.25 11.78
N VAL A 231 6.70 6.20 12.16
CA VAL A 231 7.71 7.21 11.83
C VAL A 231 8.73 6.61 10.89
N THR A 232 9.25 7.43 9.99
CA THR A 232 10.33 7.07 9.08
C THR A 232 11.64 7.54 9.68
N LEU A 233 12.53 6.58 9.98
CA LEU A 233 13.86 6.83 10.49
C LEU A 233 14.89 6.54 9.41
N TRP A 234 15.69 7.54 9.06
CA TRP A 234 16.88 7.35 8.23
C TRP A 234 18.13 7.28 9.09
N VAL A 235 18.97 6.28 8.84
CA VAL A 235 20.28 6.15 9.49
C VAL A 235 21.36 6.00 8.42
N HIS A 236 22.36 6.87 8.49
CA HIS A 236 23.44 6.91 7.51
C HIS A 236 24.77 6.53 8.20
N ASN A 237 25.36 5.40 7.81
CA ASN A 237 26.73 5.05 8.22
C ASN A 237 27.68 5.20 7.04
N TRP A 238 27.47 4.43 5.97
CA TRP A 238 28.45 4.38 4.88
C TRP A 238 28.29 5.49 3.85
N THR A 239 27.05 5.91 3.60
CA THR A 239 26.69 6.93 2.61
C THR A 239 25.45 7.68 3.08
N LYS A 240 25.41 8.98 2.76
CA LYS A 240 24.22 9.80 2.91
C LYS A 240 23.39 9.70 1.63
N GLU A 241 22.15 9.22 1.75
CA GLU A 241 21.26 8.93 0.62
C GLU A 241 19.85 9.38 0.95
N ALA A 242 19.10 9.81 -0.07
CA ALA A 242 17.67 10.04 0.09
C ALA A 242 16.91 8.73 -0.15
N PHE A 243 15.97 8.42 0.72
CA PHE A 243 15.09 7.26 0.59
C PHE A 243 13.63 7.68 0.36
N THR A 244 12.75 6.71 0.16
CA THR A 244 11.31 6.94 0.14
C THR A 244 10.66 5.96 1.12
N PRO A 245 9.73 6.40 2.00
CA PRO A 245 9.28 7.80 2.23
C PRO A 245 10.38 8.71 2.84
N PRO A 246 10.20 10.06 2.83
CA PRO A 246 11.10 11.02 3.51
C PRO A 246 11.21 10.72 5.01
N ALA A 247 12.37 11.03 5.60
CA ALA A 247 12.58 10.87 7.04
C ALA A 247 11.71 11.83 7.86
N ASP A 248 11.07 11.31 8.90
CA ASP A 248 10.57 12.10 10.04
C ASP A 248 11.74 12.39 11.01
N TYR A 249 12.69 11.45 11.09
CA TYR A 249 13.91 11.57 11.87
C TYR A 249 15.11 11.06 11.06
N GLU A 250 16.24 11.77 11.16
CA GLU A 250 17.48 11.42 10.47
C GLU A 250 18.64 11.37 11.47
N VAL A 251 19.45 10.32 11.38
CA VAL A 251 20.71 10.16 12.11
C VAL A 251 21.84 10.02 11.11
N ASP A 252 22.70 11.03 11.04
CA ASP A 252 23.84 11.08 10.12
C ASP A 252 25.17 10.81 10.84
N TRP A 253 25.67 9.59 10.71
CA TRP A 253 26.98 9.18 11.23
C TRP A 253 28.03 9.03 10.14
N THR A 254 27.78 9.53 8.92
CA THR A 254 28.71 9.31 7.80
C THR A 254 30.11 9.84 8.03
N HIS A 255 30.27 10.85 8.89
CA HIS A 255 31.56 11.40 9.29
C HIS A 255 32.37 10.51 10.26
N LEU A 256 31.73 9.51 10.88
CA LEU A 256 32.36 8.59 11.85
C LEU A 256 32.73 7.24 11.25
N PHE A 257 32.20 6.96 10.05
CA PHE A 257 32.46 5.73 9.29
C PHE A 257 33.25 6.08 8.03
N ASP A 258 34.08 5.15 7.55
CA ASP A 258 34.70 5.27 6.24
C ASP A 258 34.43 4.01 5.43
N ARG A 259 33.69 4.15 4.33
CA ARG A 259 33.34 3.04 3.45
C ARG A 259 34.55 2.47 2.71
N GLY A 260 35.54 3.30 2.37
CA GLY A 260 36.72 2.88 1.61
C GLY A 260 37.60 1.93 2.41
N SER A 261 37.94 2.30 3.64
CA SER A 261 38.70 1.45 4.58
C SER A 261 37.84 0.51 5.42
N ARG A 262 36.50 0.55 5.25
CA ARG A 262 35.51 -0.12 6.11
C ARG A 262 35.66 0.20 7.60
N LYS A 263 36.27 1.35 7.93
CA LYS A 263 36.50 1.78 9.30
C LYS A 263 35.16 2.09 9.99
N VAL A 264 35.00 1.58 11.20
CA VAL A 264 33.86 1.85 12.08
C VAL A 264 34.29 2.64 13.31
N PRO A 265 33.35 3.30 14.03
CA PRO A 265 33.65 4.01 15.27
C PRO A 265 34.19 3.09 16.36
N SER A 266 35.04 3.63 17.23
CA SER A 266 35.59 2.88 18.38
C SER A 266 34.52 2.59 19.45
N PRO A 267 34.73 1.61 20.35
CA PRO A 267 33.80 1.33 21.44
C PRO A 267 33.49 2.53 22.34
N VAL A 268 34.46 3.44 22.49
CA VAL A 268 34.29 4.69 23.24
C VAL A 268 33.31 5.63 22.52
N ALA A 269 33.46 5.82 21.20
CA ALA A 269 32.54 6.63 20.42
C ALA A 269 31.12 6.01 20.42
N TRP A 270 31.02 4.68 20.32
CA TRP A 270 29.73 3.99 20.45
C TRP A 270 29.04 4.27 21.79
N THR A 271 29.79 4.14 22.88
CA THR A 271 29.25 4.27 24.25
C THR A 271 28.89 5.71 24.59
N ASN A 272 29.72 6.68 24.17
CA ASN A 272 29.59 8.07 24.58
C ASN A 272 28.73 8.90 23.62
N ASP A 273 28.67 8.51 22.34
CA ASP A 273 28.05 9.32 21.30
C ASP A 273 26.88 8.59 20.62
N LEU A 274 27.14 7.45 19.95
CA LEU A 274 26.13 6.84 19.06
C LEU A 274 24.95 6.23 19.83
N VAL A 275 25.20 5.40 20.84
CA VAL A 275 24.12 4.77 21.63
C VAL A 275 23.30 5.83 22.40
N PRO A 276 23.92 6.84 23.05
CA PRO A 276 23.18 7.96 23.63
C PRO A 276 22.33 8.74 22.63
N GLN A 277 22.80 8.94 21.39
CA GLN A 277 21.99 9.57 20.33
C GLN A 277 20.75 8.74 19.97
N LEU A 278 20.86 7.40 19.91
CA LEU A 278 19.71 6.53 19.69
C LEU A 278 18.69 6.60 20.84
N ASP A 279 19.15 6.65 22.09
CA ASP A 279 18.26 6.80 23.26
C ASP A 279 17.58 8.18 23.28
N ALA A 280 18.31 9.24 22.93
CA ALA A 280 17.73 10.57 22.78
C ALA A 280 16.67 10.61 21.66
N LEU A 281 16.95 10.00 20.50
CA LEU A 281 16.00 9.85 19.41
C LEU A 281 14.74 9.09 19.86
N ARG A 282 14.90 7.97 20.57
CA ARG A 282 13.76 7.22 21.12
C ARG A 282 12.89 8.10 22.01
N LYS A 283 13.50 8.90 22.89
CA LYS A 283 12.78 9.86 23.76
C LYS A 283 12.07 10.94 22.95
N GLN A 284 12.68 11.43 21.87
CA GLN A 284 12.05 12.39 20.95
C GLN A 284 10.83 11.81 20.25
N ILE A 285 10.93 10.61 19.66
CA ILE A 285 9.81 9.91 19.02
C ILE A 285 8.67 9.74 20.02
N MET A 286 9.00 9.34 21.26
CA MET A 286 8.04 9.16 22.34
C MET A 286 7.34 10.44 22.78
N ALA A 287 8.06 11.56 22.80
CA ALA A 287 7.51 12.85 23.16
C ALA A 287 6.58 13.40 22.06
N ALA A 288 6.87 13.09 20.79
CA ALA A 288 6.09 13.54 19.64
C ALA A 288 4.76 12.78 19.48
N GLY A 289 4.64 11.57 20.01
CA GLY A 289 3.39 10.80 20.00
C GLY A 289 3.56 9.33 20.41
N ALA A 290 2.45 8.62 20.55
CA ALA A 290 2.44 7.19 20.91
C ALA A 290 2.72 6.24 19.72
N VAL A 291 3.58 6.66 18.79
CA VAL A 291 3.98 5.89 17.61
C VAL A 291 5.04 4.87 17.99
N ARG A 292 4.81 3.60 17.66
CA ARG A 292 5.73 2.49 17.97
C ARG A 292 6.28 1.77 16.75
N THR A 293 5.84 2.14 15.56
CA THR A 293 6.28 1.51 14.31
C THR A 293 7.28 2.40 13.60
N ILE A 294 8.45 1.84 13.27
CA ILE A 294 9.57 2.54 12.64
C ILE A 294 9.80 1.95 11.26
N ARG A 295 9.63 2.77 10.23
CA ARG A 295 10.12 2.47 8.87
C ARG A 295 11.58 2.86 8.80
N LEU A 296 12.47 1.88 8.93
CA LEU A 296 13.91 2.11 8.92
C LEU A 296 14.44 2.09 7.49
N ARG A 297 15.22 3.12 7.13
CA ARG A 297 15.97 3.19 5.87
C ARG A 297 17.42 3.52 6.17
N GLY A 298 18.35 2.91 5.45
CA GLY A 298 19.76 3.16 5.67
C GLY A 298 20.67 2.12 5.04
N LYS A 299 21.91 2.53 4.78
CA LYS A 299 23.03 1.63 4.48
C LYS A 299 23.94 1.63 5.69
N CYS A 300 23.67 0.71 6.59
CA CYS A 300 24.25 0.69 7.93
C CYS A 300 25.24 -0.46 8.11
N ALA A 301 26.10 -0.32 9.12
CA ALA A 301 26.86 -1.43 9.68
C ALA A 301 25.93 -2.36 10.49
N LEU A 302 26.34 -3.61 10.72
CA LEU A 302 25.51 -4.60 11.41
C LEU A 302 25.35 -4.27 12.89
N SER A 303 26.39 -3.72 13.50
CA SER A 303 26.40 -3.23 14.88
C SER A 303 25.40 -2.11 15.10
N THR A 304 25.22 -1.24 14.10
CA THR A 304 24.16 -0.23 14.09
C THR A 304 22.80 -0.88 14.15
N GLY A 305 22.58 -1.95 13.38
CA GLY A 305 21.31 -2.68 13.39
C GLY A 305 20.99 -3.24 14.76
N VAL A 306 21.92 -3.98 15.37
CA VAL A 306 21.73 -4.55 16.72
C VAL A 306 21.53 -3.46 17.78
N ALA A 307 22.31 -2.37 17.73
CA ALA A 307 22.18 -1.26 18.67
C ALA A 307 20.83 -0.53 18.56
N ILE A 308 20.33 -0.32 17.33
CA ILE A 308 18.99 0.22 17.09
C ILE A 308 17.94 -0.73 17.67
N GLY A 309 17.99 -2.02 17.35
CA GLY A 309 17.05 -3.00 17.87
C GLY A 309 17.02 -3.02 19.41
N ALA A 310 18.18 -3.00 20.06
CA ALA A 310 18.27 -2.97 21.52
C ALA A 310 17.74 -1.66 22.14
N THR A 311 17.84 -0.54 21.42
CA THR A 311 17.28 0.75 21.85
C THR A 311 15.75 0.74 21.76
N PHE A 312 15.19 0.09 20.74
CA PHE A 312 13.77 -0.01 20.45
C PHE A 312 13.27 -1.46 20.61
N PRO A 313 13.23 -1.99 21.85
CA PRO A 313 13.05 -3.41 22.10
C PRO A 313 11.61 -3.89 21.83
N ALA A 314 11.46 -5.16 21.46
CA ALA A 314 10.16 -5.79 21.23
C ALA A 314 9.27 -5.78 22.48
N VAL A 315 9.86 -5.92 23.68
CA VAL A 315 9.12 -5.81 24.96
C VAL A 315 8.55 -4.41 25.21
N GLY A 316 9.08 -3.39 24.52
CA GLY A 316 8.55 -2.04 24.50
C GLY A 316 7.49 -1.81 23.41
N SER A 317 7.00 -2.88 22.79
CA SER A 317 6.04 -2.88 21.68
C SER A 317 6.52 -2.11 20.44
N TRP A 318 7.84 -1.99 20.24
CA TRP A 318 8.39 -1.37 19.03
C TRP A 318 8.40 -2.35 17.86
N THR A 319 7.98 -1.86 16.70
CA THR A 319 7.94 -2.61 15.45
C THR A 319 8.84 -1.94 14.41
N PHE A 320 9.60 -2.72 13.65
CA PHE A 320 10.38 -2.24 12.51
C PHE A 320 9.84 -2.76 11.19
N GLU A 321 9.88 -1.89 10.18
CA GLU A 321 9.66 -2.22 8.77
C GLU A 321 10.93 -1.86 7.98
N ILE A 322 11.61 -2.87 7.43
CA ILE A 322 12.95 -2.74 6.84
C ILE A 322 12.99 -3.33 5.43
N PRO A 323 13.44 -2.59 4.40
CA PRO A 323 13.72 -3.17 3.09
C PRO A 323 14.90 -4.13 3.18
N GLN A 324 14.71 -5.39 2.78
CA GLN A 324 15.74 -6.41 2.83
C GLN A 324 15.90 -7.10 1.47
N PRO A 325 16.83 -6.64 0.62
CA PRO A 325 17.08 -7.27 -0.67
C PRO A 325 17.50 -8.75 -0.51
N PRO A 326 17.07 -9.65 -1.41
CA PRO A 326 16.29 -9.38 -2.63
C PRO A 326 14.76 -9.42 -2.44
N ALA A 327 14.25 -9.46 -1.21
CA ALA A 327 12.80 -9.51 -0.98
C ALA A 327 12.10 -8.28 -1.58
N LYS A 328 10.92 -8.51 -2.19
CA LYS A 328 10.10 -7.43 -2.76
C LYS A 328 9.41 -6.63 -1.66
N ASP A 329 8.93 -7.33 -0.64
CA ASP A 329 8.25 -6.72 0.50
C ASP A 329 9.25 -6.38 1.61
N HIS A 330 8.90 -5.40 2.44
CA HIS A 330 9.69 -5.05 3.61
C HIS A 330 9.52 -6.11 4.70
N TRP A 331 10.61 -6.42 5.39
CA TRP A 331 10.57 -7.32 6.54
C TRP A 331 10.01 -6.59 7.74
N ARG A 332 9.03 -7.21 8.42
CA ARG A 332 8.47 -6.69 9.66
C ARG A 332 8.91 -7.48 10.90
N SER A 333 9.27 -6.77 11.97
CA SER A 333 9.70 -7.42 13.21
C SER A 333 8.56 -8.02 14.04
N ASP A 334 7.31 -7.67 13.73
CA ASP A 334 6.08 -8.19 14.34
C ASP A 334 5.44 -9.31 13.51
N ALA A 335 6.13 -9.79 12.46
CA ALA A 335 5.70 -10.94 11.70
C ALA A 335 5.56 -12.17 12.60
N THR A 336 4.52 -12.98 12.34
CA THR A 336 4.34 -14.26 13.04
C THR A 336 5.58 -15.14 12.79
N PRO A 337 6.29 -15.59 13.84
CA PRO A 337 7.50 -16.40 13.66
C PRO A 337 7.17 -17.74 13.03
N THR A 338 8.05 -18.23 12.15
CA THR A 338 7.95 -19.56 11.55
C THR A 338 7.87 -20.64 12.64
N PRO A 339 6.76 -21.41 12.72
CA PRO A 339 6.60 -22.44 13.74
C PRO A 339 7.65 -23.54 13.58
N GLY A 340 8.28 -23.93 14.70
CA GLY A 340 9.26 -25.03 14.70
C GLY A 340 10.57 -24.70 13.98
N TYR A 341 10.93 -23.42 13.85
CA TYR A 341 12.20 -23.00 13.26
C TYR A 341 13.40 -23.69 13.93
N ALA A 342 14.22 -24.39 13.14
CA ALA A 342 15.35 -25.14 13.64
C ALA A 342 16.62 -24.29 13.67
N LEU A 343 17.10 -23.94 14.86
CA LEU A 343 18.41 -23.32 15.04
C LEU A 343 19.47 -24.41 15.22
N GLN A 344 20.53 -24.36 14.42
CA GLN A 344 21.71 -25.21 14.62
C GLN A 344 22.65 -24.51 15.59
N THR A 345 23.11 -25.23 16.62
CA THR A 345 24.05 -24.71 17.63
C THR A 345 25.22 -25.68 17.76
N GLU A 346 26.43 -25.15 17.63
CA GLU A 346 27.69 -25.85 17.87
C GLU A 346 28.43 -25.16 19.00
N ILE A 347 28.97 -25.93 19.94
CA ILE A 347 29.71 -25.42 21.10
C ILE A 347 31.10 -26.04 21.10
N THR A 348 32.11 -25.21 21.20
CA THR A 348 33.50 -25.61 21.43
C THR A 348 33.96 -25.03 22.75
N GLU A 349 34.22 -25.90 23.73
CA GLU A 349 34.77 -25.49 25.02
C GLU A 349 36.16 -24.85 24.83
N ALA A 350 36.45 -23.83 25.62
CA ALA A 350 37.74 -23.14 25.60
C ALA A 350 38.33 -23.14 27.02
N ASP A 351 38.35 -22.01 27.71
CA ASP A 351 38.90 -21.90 29.07
C ASP A 351 37.78 -21.99 30.11
N PRO A 352 37.71 -23.01 30.99
CA PRO A 352 36.65 -23.10 31.99
C PRO A 352 36.58 -21.88 32.93
N ASP A 353 37.67 -21.15 33.11
CA ASP A 353 37.74 -19.92 33.93
C ASP A 353 37.46 -18.64 33.11
N GLY A 354 37.20 -18.77 31.81
CA GLY A 354 36.81 -17.68 30.93
C GLY A 354 35.53 -16.99 31.43
N THR A 355 35.48 -15.66 31.33
CA THR A 355 34.42 -14.84 31.93
C THR A 355 33.30 -14.44 30.97
N ASP A 356 33.36 -14.92 29.73
CA ASP A 356 32.42 -14.57 28.67
C ASP A 356 32.23 -15.68 27.63
N LEU A 357 31.19 -15.54 26.82
CA LEU A 357 30.97 -16.39 25.63
C LEU A 357 31.37 -15.66 24.36
N VAL A 358 31.96 -16.37 23.41
CA VAL A 358 32.05 -15.90 22.01
C VAL A 358 30.90 -16.50 21.24
N LEU A 359 29.98 -15.66 20.76
CA LEU A 359 28.85 -16.06 19.93
C LEU A 359 29.09 -15.64 18.47
N GLY A 360 29.19 -16.60 17.56
CA GLY A 360 29.20 -16.35 16.11
C GLY A 360 27.88 -16.74 15.46
N LEU A 361 27.24 -15.79 14.76
CA LEU A 361 26.02 -16.04 13.99
C LEU A 361 26.35 -16.16 12.50
N ASN A 362 26.40 -17.41 12.03
CA ASN A 362 26.85 -17.76 10.69
C ASN A 362 25.65 -18.00 9.76
N ILE A 363 25.03 -16.91 9.30
CA ILE A 363 23.78 -16.96 8.51
C ILE A 363 24.10 -17.01 7.01
N ARG A 364 24.95 -16.10 6.54
CA ARG A 364 25.28 -15.94 5.11
C ARG A 364 26.41 -16.85 4.62
N GLY A 365 27.10 -17.50 5.55
CA GLY A 365 28.22 -18.40 5.33
C GLY A 365 28.89 -18.72 6.66
N ASP A 366 30.07 -19.33 6.61
CA ASP A 366 30.81 -19.79 7.80
C ASP A 366 31.99 -18.86 8.12
N GLY A 367 31.88 -18.12 9.23
CA GLY A 367 32.94 -17.22 9.73
C GLY A 367 33.76 -17.78 10.89
N ARG A 368 33.60 -19.06 11.26
CA ARG A 368 34.17 -19.65 12.49
C ARG A 368 35.67 -19.42 12.61
N THR A 369 36.42 -19.75 11.57
CA THR A 369 37.88 -19.67 11.57
C THR A 369 38.38 -18.25 11.78
N ASP A 370 37.74 -17.24 11.17
CA ASP A 370 38.16 -15.85 11.32
C ASP A 370 37.84 -15.30 12.71
N VAL A 371 36.69 -15.69 13.28
CA VAL A 371 36.31 -15.33 14.65
C VAL A 371 37.29 -15.94 15.65
N MET A 372 37.55 -17.25 15.56
CA MET A 372 38.49 -17.93 16.46
C MET A 372 39.90 -17.32 16.36
N ARG A 373 40.41 -17.11 15.15
CA ARG A 373 41.71 -16.47 14.92
C ARG A 373 41.78 -15.08 15.55
N TYR A 374 40.73 -14.26 15.39
CA TYR A 374 40.67 -12.95 16.03
C TYR A 374 40.74 -13.07 17.55
N ILE A 375 39.92 -13.93 18.15
CA ILE A 375 39.86 -14.11 19.61
C ILE A 375 41.19 -14.60 20.16
N GLU A 376 41.83 -15.59 19.52
CA GLU A 376 43.16 -16.07 19.88
C GLU A 376 44.19 -14.94 19.86
N SER A 377 44.13 -14.05 18.86
CA SER A 377 45.04 -12.90 18.75
C SER A 377 44.89 -11.88 19.88
N THR A 378 43.75 -11.85 20.58
CA THR A 378 43.54 -10.97 21.74
C THR A 378 44.19 -11.47 23.02
N GLY A 379 44.57 -12.75 23.08
CA GLY A 379 45.05 -13.41 24.31
C GLY A 379 43.98 -13.57 25.40
N GLN A 380 42.71 -13.29 25.09
CA GLN A 380 41.58 -13.39 26.03
C GLN A 380 40.67 -14.56 25.65
N ALA A 381 41.03 -15.76 26.12
CA ALA A 381 40.24 -16.97 25.88
C ALA A 381 38.83 -16.84 26.49
N PRO A 382 37.76 -17.19 25.75
CA PRO A 382 36.41 -17.24 26.29
C PRO A 382 36.19 -18.50 27.13
N ASN A 383 35.05 -18.56 27.80
CA ASN A 383 34.56 -19.80 28.39
C ASN A 383 34.29 -20.87 27.32
N ALA A 384 33.57 -20.48 26.27
CA ALA A 384 33.29 -21.31 25.12
C ALA A 384 33.05 -20.47 23.87
N PHE A 385 33.33 -21.06 22.71
CA PHE A 385 32.84 -20.61 21.42
C PHE A 385 31.49 -21.26 21.14
N VAL A 386 30.51 -20.45 20.77
CA VAL A 386 29.16 -20.88 20.41
C VAL A 386 28.86 -20.36 19.02
N PHE A 387 28.60 -21.26 18.08
CA PHE A 387 28.25 -20.90 16.72
C PHE A 387 26.81 -21.32 16.44
N MET A 388 25.99 -20.35 16.04
CA MET A 388 24.58 -20.60 15.70
C MET A 388 24.33 -20.28 14.23
N ALA A 389 23.54 -21.12 13.58
CA ALA A 389 23.21 -20.99 12.16
C ALA A 389 21.76 -21.42 11.86
N PRO A 390 21.15 -20.88 10.79
CA PRO A 390 19.94 -21.44 10.19
C PRO A 390 20.17 -22.89 9.71
N PRO A 391 19.12 -23.67 9.41
CA PRO A 391 19.25 -25.06 8.90
C PRO A 391 20.10 -25.20 7.64
N SER A 392 20.13 -24.13 6.84
CA SER A 392 20.99 -24.00 5.65
C SER A 392 21.59 -22.61 5.65
N GLN A 393 22.87 -22.47 5.30
CA GLN A 393 23.56 -21.18 5.22
C GLN A 393 23.54 -20.63 3.80
N GLY A 394 23.61 -19.30 3.65
CA GLY A 394 23.75 -18.65 2.34
C GLY A 394 22.88 -17.41 2.16
N ALA A 395 22.80 -16.92 0.93
CA ALA A 395 22.05 -15.68 0.62
C ALA A 395 20.53 -15.79 0.84
N GLN A 396 19.98 -17.00 0.80
CA GLN A 396 18.55 -17.33 0.93
C GLN A 396 18.25 -18.16 2.18
N SER A 397 19.16 -18.20 3.15
CA SER A 397 19.02 -19.00 4.38
C SER A 397 17.87 -18.54 5.29
N ILE A 398 17.39 -17.32 5.09
CA ILE A 398 16.26 -16.71 5.80
C ILE A 398 15.22 -16.39 4.72
N GLY A 399 14.10 -17.12 4.73
CA GLY A 399 13.09 -17.05 3.66
C GLY A 399 12.22 -15.79 3.69
N GLY A 400 12.24 -15.04 4.78
CA GLY A 400 11.44 -13.83 4.98
C GLY A 400 11.52 -13.32 6.41
N ASP A 401 10.62 -12.40 6.75
CA ASP A 401 10.51 -11.83 8.09
C ASP A 401 10.07 -12.85 9.15
N SER A 402 9.14 -13.76 8.85
CA SER A 402 8.76 -14.86 9.75
C SER A 402 9.97 -15.71 10.21
N ASP A 403 10.88 -16.05 9.29
CA ASP A 403 12.11 -16.79 9.61
C ASP A 403 13.09 -15.92 10.39
N ALA A 404 13.19 -14.63 10.06
CA ALA A 404 14.07 -13.70 10.74
C ALA A 404 13.66 -13.50 12.21
N VAL A 405 12.36 -13.32 12.46
CA VAL A 405 11.79 -13.22 13.81
C VAL A 405 12.02 -14.53 14.57
N ALA A 406 11.70 -15.68 13.96
CA ALA A 406 11.90 -16.98 14.59
C ALA A 406 13.37 -17.23 14.96
N MET A 407 14.30 -16.88 14.08
CA MET A 407 15.73 -16.99 14.34
C MET A 407 16.19 -16.07 15.48
N ALA A 408 15.77 -14.80 15.48
CA ALA A 408 16.14 -13.85 16.53
C ALA A 408 15.66 -14.31 17.91
N MET A 409 14.42 -14.82 17.99
CA MET A 409 13.86 -15.41 19.20
C MET A 409 14.63 -16.65 19.65
N ALA A 410 14.93 -17.57 18.73
CA ALA A 410 15.67 -18.80 19.03
C ALA A 410 17.09 -18.52 19.54
N VAL A 411 17.81 -17.59 18.89
CA VAL A 411 19.16 -17.18 19.32
C VAL A 411 19.12 -16.60 20.73
N ARG A 412 18.15 -15.72 21.02
CA ARG A 412 17.99 -15.14 22.36
C ARG A 412 17.73 -16.21 23.41
N GLU A 413 16.85 -17.16 23.11
CA GLU A 413 16.48 -18.21 24.05
C GLU A 413 17.67 -19.12 24.36
N GLU A 414 18.38 -19.56 23.31
CA GLU A 414 19.53 -20.44 23.44
C GLU A 414 20.70 -19.74 24.15
N LEU A 415 20.99 -18.49 23.78
CA LEU A 415 22.01 -17.68 24.46
C LEU A 415 21.69 -17.52 25.95
N GLY A 416 20.42 -17.23 26.30
CA GLY A 416 19.99 -17.10 27.69
C GLY A 416 20.16 -18.39 28.50
N LYS A 417 19.87 -19.56 27.89
CA LYS A 417 20.11 -20.87 28.51
C LYS A 417 21.60 -21.07 28.79
N LEU A 418 22.46 -20.79 27.82
CA LEU A 418 23.91 -20.98 27.92
C LEU A 418 24.54 -20.06 28.97
N LEU A 419 24.21 -18.77 28.94
CA LEU A 419 24.73 -17.80 29.91
C LEU A 419 24.30 -18.16 31.34
N LYS A 420 23.04 -18.58 31.54
CA LYS A 420 22.54 -19.00 32.85
C LYS A 420 23.25 -20.26 33.35
N ALA A 421 23.39 -21.27 32.49
CA ALA A 421 24.04 -22.53 32.84
C ALA A 421 25.52 -22.33 33.24
N ARG A 422 26.20 -21.39 32.57
CA ARG A 422 27.62 -21.08 32.80
C ARG A 422 27.85 -19.93 33.78
N GLN A 423 26.79 -19.30 34.29
CA GLN A 423 26.83 -18.13 35.19
C GLN A 423 27.62 -16.94 34.61
N LEU A 424 27.52 -16.72 33.30
CA LEU A 424 28.23 -15.67 32.58
C LEU A 424 27.32 -14.46 32.36
N GLY A 425 27.91 -13.26 32.39
CA GLY A 425 27.20 -11.99 32.18
C GLY A 425 27.64 -11.21 30.95
N MET A 426 28.51 -11.79 30.12
CA MET A 426 29.15 -11.13 28.99
C MET A 426 29.17 -12.05 27.76
N THR A 427 28.88 -11.47 26.59
CA THR A 427 28.96 -12.13 25.28
C THR A 427 29.71 -11.25 24.29
N ARG A 428 30.69 -11.82 23.59
CA ARG A 428 31.32 -11.26 22.39
C ARG A 428 30.58 -11.77 21.15
N LEU A 429 29.75 -10.92 20.53
CA LEU A 429 28.89 -11.29 19.42
C LEU A 429 29.48 -10.87 18.06
N PHE A 430 29.67 -11.85 17.19
CA PHE A 430 30.07 -11.72 15.79
C PHE A 430 28.87 -12.06 14.91
N PHE A 431 28.34 -11.07 14.19
CA PHE A 431 27.15 -11.23 13.37
C PHE A 431 27.52 -11.30 11.89
N TYR A 432 27.20 -12.42 11.21
CA TYR A 432 27.39 -12.57 9.77
C TYR A 432 26.06 -12.91 9.07
N GLY A 433 25.26 -11.88 8.79
CA GLY A 433 23.91 -12.06 8.27
C GLY A 433 23.27 -10.83 7.61
N PRO A 434 21.98 -10.91 7.28
CA PRO A 434 21.18 -9.79 6.76
C PRO A 434 21.04 -8.65 7.78
N PHE A 435 20.97 -7.41 7.29
CA PHE A 435 20.85 -6.23 8.15
C PHE A 435 19.53 -6.22 8.94
N ALA A 436 18.39 -6.53 8.30
CA ALA A 436 17.10 -6.55 9.00
C ALA A 436 17.09 -7.52 10.19
N LEU A 437 17.69 -8.71 10.02
CA LEU A 437 17.83 -9.69 11.10
C LEU A 437 18.72 -9.17 12.24
N SER A 438 19.74 -8.35 11.96
CA SER A 438 20.55 -7.75 13.04
C SER A 438 19.72 -6.81 13.92
N VAL A 439 18.76 -6.09 13.34
CA VAL A 439 17.81 -5.25 14.07
C VAL A 439 16.88 -6.11 14.91
N PHE A 440 16.28 -7.13 14.32
CA PHE A 440 15.33 -8.02 15.02
C PHE A 440 16.01 -8.73 16.17
N LEU A 441 17.24 -9.22 15.97
CA LEU A 441 18.07 -9.77 17.04
C LEU A 441 18.22 -8.76 18.19
N GLY A 442 18.64 -7.52 17.88
CA GLY A 442 18.75 -6.44 18.86
C GLY A 442 17.49 -6.27 19.72
N GLN A 443 16.31 -6.33 19.09
CA GLN A 443 15.02 -6.16 19.79
C GLN A 443 14.71 -7.24 20.85
N HIS A 444 15.30 -8.43 20.69
CA HIS A 444 15.09 -9.54 21.59
C HIS A 444 16.15 -9.66 22.69
N LEU A 445 17.30 -8.98 22.58
CA LEU A 445 18.42 -9.15 23.51
C LEU A 445 18.19 -8.60 24.93
N THR A 446 17.00 -8.10 25.25
CA THR A 446 16.67 -7.55 26.58
C THR A 446 16.91 -8.56 27.71
N SER A 447 17.56 -8.10 28.78
CA SER A 447 17.90 -8.84 30.00
C SER A 447 18.82 -10.05 29.77
N ILE A 448 19.73 -9.98 28.81
CA ILE A 448 20.73 -11.02 28.51
C ILE A 448 22.10 -10.70 29.13
N GLY A 449 22.36 -9.44 29.51
CA GLY A 449 23.62 -9.01 30.14
C GLY A 449 24.37 -8.01 29.28
N LYS A 450 25.70 -8.14 29.21
CA LYS A 450 26.55 -7.28 28.38
C LYS A 450 26.88 -7.97 27.06
N ILE A 451 26.76 -7.24 25.96
CA ILE A 451 27.06 -7.77 24.62
C ILE A 451 28.03 -6.82 23.93
N GLN A 452 29.26 -7.27 23.71
CA GLN A 452 30.24 -6.59 22.85
C GLN A 452 30.02 -7.04 21.41
N LEU A 453 29.72 -6.09 20.53
CA LEU A 453 29.60 -6.32 19.10
C LEU A 453 30.96 -6.17 18.41
N PHE A 454 31.10 -6.86 17.28
CA PHE A 454 32.28 -6.78 16.42
C PHE A 454 31.87 -6.53 14.97
N GLU A 455 32.69 -5.74 14.27
CA GLU A 455 32.58 -5.50 12.83
C GLU A 455 33.78 -6.10 12.11
N TYR A 456 33.54 -6.63 10.91
CA TYR A 456 34.62 -7.07 10.04
C TYR A 456 35.22 -5.86 9.32
N GLN A 457 36.48 -5.58 9.64
CA GLN A 457 37.31 -4.56 9.02
C GLN A 457 38.58 -5.24 8.50
N ASP A 458 38.59 -5.50 7.18
CA ASP A 458 39.64 -6.24 6.47
C ASP A 458 41.05 -5.86 6.96
N PRO A 459 41.88 -6.84 7.39
CA PRO A 459 41.70 -8.31 7.29
C PRO A 459 41.09 -9.00 8.51
N SER A 460 40.57 -8.28 9.51
CA SER A 460 40.14 -8.88 10.78
C SER A 460 38.86 -8.28 11.35
N TYR A 461 38.60 -8.49 12.64
CA TYR A 461 37.50 -7.89 13.38
C TYR A 461 38.00 -6.73 14.25
N VAL A 462 37.09 -5.80 14.53
CA VAL A 462 37.30 -4.72 15.51
C VAL A 462 36.09 -4.64 16.45
N PRO A 463 36.30 -4.34 17.74
CA PRO A 463 35.19 -4.14 18.66
C PRO A 463 34.44 -2.85 18.31
N SER A 464 33.11 -2.92 18.31
CA SER A 464 32.21 -1.80 18.08
C SER A 464 31.41 -1.50 19.35
N SER A 465 30.08 -1.58 19.31
CA SER A 465 29.20 -1.21 20.43
C SER A 465 29.26 -2.22 21.59
N LEU A 466 29.33 -1.70 22.82
CA LEU A 466 29.06 -2.47 24.03
C LEU A 466 27.64 -2.17 24.51
N LEU A 467 26.74 -3.12 24.32
CA LEU A 467 25.34 -3.01 24.76
C LEU A 467 25.19 -3.53 26.19
N LYS A 468 24.43 -2.81 27.01
CA LYS A 468 23.91 -3.28 28.30
C LYS A 468 22.42 -3.56 28.07
N THR A 469 22.05 -4.84 28.02
CA THR A 469 20.73 -5.25 27.53
C THR A 469 19.78 -5.72 28.62
#